data_AF-A0A7Z9LH38-F1
#
_entry.id   AF-A0A7Z9LH38-F1
#
_cell.length_a   1.000
_cell.length_b   1.000
_cell.length_c   1.000
_cell.angle_alpha   90.00
_cell.angle_beta   90.00
_cell.angle_gamma   90.00
#
_symmetry.space_group_name_H-M   'P 1'
#
loop_
_entity.id
_entity.type
_entity.pdbx_description
1 polymer ?
#
loop_
_entity_poly.entity_id
_entity_poly.type
_entity_poly.pdbx_seq_one_letter_code
_entity_poly.pdbx_strand_id
1 'polypeptide(L)' 'GDVVIGEGSIIGGNVWLTHSIQPNSRVFLKDVDSALEVRVKAN' A
#
# COMPACT_ATOMS: atom_id res chain seq x y z
N GLY A 1 4.50 -6.59 -17.13
CA GLY A 1 4.45 -5.38 -16.31
C GLY A 1 3.41 -4.54 -16.98
N ASP A 2 2.16 -4.74 -16.57
CA ASP A 2 0.95 -4.34 -17.30
C ASP A 2 -0.11 -4.01 -16.26
N VAL A 3 0.07 -2.88 -15.58
CA VAL A 3 -0.79 -2.45 -14.49
C VAL A 3 -1.45 -1.13 -14.89
N VAL A 4 -2.79 -1.15 -14.93
CA VAL A 4 -3.61 0.03 -15.19
C VAL A 4 -4.17 0.52 -13.85
N ILE A 5 -3.95 1.80 -13.59
CA ILE A 5 -4.60 2.51 -12.49
C ILE A 5 -5.80 3.24 -13.07
N GLY A 6 -7.00 2.85 -12.66
CA GLY A 6 -8.21 3.53 -13.10
C GLY A 6 -8.28 4.98 -12.62
N GLU A 7 -8.91 5.83 -13.40
CA GLU A 7 -9.08 7.26 -13.13
C GLU A 7 -9.66 7.53 -11.73
N GLY A 8 -9.20 8.61 -11.09
CA GLY A 8 -9.69 9.04 -9.78
C GLY A 8 -9.25 8.15 -8.61
N SER A 9 -8.38 7.17 -8.83
CA SER A 9 -7.85 6.32 -7.76
C SER A 9 -6.86 7.07 -6.85
N ILE A 10 -6.85 6.71 -5.57
CA ILE A 10 -5.90 7.23 -4.57
C ILE A 10 -4.98 6.08 -4.13
N ILE A 11 -3.67 6.28 -4.31
CA ILE A 11 -2.63 5.34 -3.90
C ILE A 11 -1.85 5.96 -2.74
N GLY A 12 -1.85 5.27 -1.60
CA GLY A 12 -1.04 5.65 -0.44
C GLY A 12 0.46 5.51 -0.73
N GLY A 13 1.28 6.23 0.05
CA GLY A 13 2.74 6.10 -0.03
C GLY A 13 3.20 4.66 0.27
N ASN A 14 4.32 4.25 -0.32
CA ASN A 14 4.93 2.92 -0.13
C ASN A 14 4.03 1.74 -0.52
N VAL A 15 3.08 1.95 -1.43
CA VAL A 15 2.27 0.87 -2.02
C VAL A 15 2.95 0.34 -3.29
N TRP A 16 3.06 -0.97 -3.40
CA TRP A 16 3.56 -1.66 -4.60
C TRP A 16 2.43 -2.44 -5.26
N LEU A 17 2.03 -2.05 -6.48
CA LEU A 17 0.96 -2.72 -7.23
C LEU A 17 1.55 -3.78 -8.18
N THR A 18 0.95 -4.97 -8.17
CA THR A 18 1.29 -6.08 -9.06
C THR A 18 0.16 -6.46 -10.00
N HIS A 19 -1.01 -5.83 -9.87
CA HIS A 19 -2.17 -6.00 -10.74
C HIS A 19 -2.89 -4.66 -10.97
N SER A 20 -3.66 -4.57 -12.05
CA SER A 20 -4.53 -3.42 -12.35
C SER A 20 -5.62 -3.21 -11.29
N ILE A 21 -6.10 -1.98 -11.16
CA ILE A 21 -7.18 -1.61 -10.26
C ILE A 21 -8.25 -0.79 -11.00
N GLN A 22 -9.49 -0.85 -10.52
CA GLN A 22 -10.62 -0.13 -11.11
C GLN A 22 -10.57 1.37 -10.80
N PRO A 23 -11.24 2.23 -11.59
CA PRO A 23 -11.40 3.66 -11.27
C PRO A 23 -11.97 3.89 -9.87
N ASN A 24 -11.64 5.03 -9.27
CA ASN A 24 -12.06 5.44 -7.92
C ASN A 24 -11.64 4.49 -6.77
N SER A 25 -10.63 3.65 -6.99
CA SER A 25 -10.10 2.76 -5.95
C SER A 25 -9.30 3.51 -4.90
N ARG A 26 -9.23 2.95 -3.69
CA ARG A 26 -8.42 3.46 -2.57
C ARG A 26 -7.50 2.36 -2.06
N VAL A 27 -6.20 2.48 -2.28
CA VAL A 27 -5.22 1.46 -1.90
C VAL A 27 -4.24 2.06 -0.89
N PHE A 28 -4.23 1.51 0.32
CA PHE A 28 -3.35 1.91 1.40
C PHE A 28 -2.62 0.69 1.96
N LEU A 29 -1.44 0.92 2.52
CA LEU A 29 -0.80 -0.08 3.36
C LEU A 29 -1.74 -0.35 4.56
N LYS A 30 -1.87 -1.62 4.93
CA LYS A 30 -2.60 -2.01 6.14
C LYS A 30 -1.99 -1.27 7.34
N ASP A 31 -2.84 -0.84 8.28
CA ASP A 31 -2.49 0.05 9.39
C ASP A 31 -1.09 -0.22 9.94
N VAL A 32 -0.26 0.84 10.00
CA VAL A 32 1.11 0.80 10.52
C VAL A 32 1.13 0.21 11.94
N ASP A 33 0.05 0.41 12.71
CA ASP A 33 -0.12 -0.12 14.06
C ASP A 33 -0.18 -1.64 14.15
N SER A 34 -0.52 -2.34 13.05
CA SER A 34 -0.64 -3.80 13.04
C SER A 34 0.71 -4.53 12.90
N ALA A 35 1.80 -3.83 12.58
CA ALA A 35 3.07 -4.46 12.21
C ALA A 35 4.31 -3.93 12.97
N LEU A 36 4.14 -3.03 13.94
CA LEU A 36 5.26 -2.58 14.77
C LEU A 36 5.52 -3.57 15.92
N GLU A 37 6.13 -4.71 15.61
CA GLU A 37 6.95 -5.39 16.62
C GLU A 37 8.16 -4.49 16.88
N VAL A 38 8.14 -3.78 18.01
CA VAL A 38 9.28 -2.98 18.46
C VAL A 38 10.45 -3.92 18.73
N ARG A 39 11.33 -4.03 17.74
CA ARG A 39 12.54 -4.84 17.84
C ARG A 39 13.58 -4.04 18.62
N VAL A 40 13.52 -4.14 19.95
CA VAL A 40 14.54 -3.56 20.83
C VAL A 40 15.87 -4.24 20.53
N LYS A 41 16.86 -3.47 20.06
CA LYS A 41 18.24 -3.94 19.99
C LYS A 41 18.77 -4.00 21.42
N ALA A 42 19.09 -5.21 21.89
CA ALA A 42 19.87 -5.38 23.10
C ALA A 42 21.29 -4.80 22.86
N ASN A 43 21.70 -3.91 23.77
CA ASN A 43 23.08 -3.43 23.87
C ASN A 43 23.91 -4.41 24.70
#